data_AF-A0A1I7VHK1-F1
#
_entry.id   AF-A0A1I7VHK1-F1
#
_cell.length_a   1.000
_cell.length_b   1.000
_cell.length_c   1.000
_cell.angle_alpha   90.00
_cell.angle_beta   90.00
_cell.angle_gamma   90.00
#
_symmetry.space_group_name_H-M   'P 1'
#
loop_
_entity.id
_entity.type
_entity.pdbx_description
1 polymer ?
#
loop_
_entity_poly.entity_id
_entity_poly.type
_entity_poly.pdbx_seq_one_letter_code
_entity_poly.pdbx_strand_id
1 'polypeptide(L)'
;MVSFLLQYGANINQRCYGASFCPDDQKSSRTDSLEHEYVELSLKTCYSGRMYFGEYPLSFAACINQTDCFRILVAKKADLNQKDTNGNTVLHLAVIHEQP
;
A
#
# COMPACT_ATOMS: atom_id res chain seq x y z
N MET A 1 13.49 10.32 10.88
CA MET A 1 12.22 10.94 10.44
C MET A 1 11.00 10.08 10.76
N VAL A 2 10.91 8.81 10.31
CA VAL A 2 9.71 7.95 10.56
C VAL A 2 9.39 7.79 12.05
N SER A 3 10.39 7.48 12.89
CA SER A 3 10.19 7.37 14.35
C SER A 3 9.67 8.67 14.98
N PHE A 4 10.10 9.83 14.47
CA PHE A 4 9.62 11.13 14.92
C PHE A 4 8.13 11.30 14.61
N LEU A 5 7.69 11.05 13.38
CA LEU A 5 6.27 11.15 13.02
C LEU A 5 5.38 10.23 13.86
N LEU A 6 5.82 8.99 14.09
CA LEU A 6 5.09 8.02 14.92
C LEU A 6 5.03 8.44 16.40
N GLN A 7 6.05 9.14 16.93
CA GLN A 7 6.01 9.70 18.29
C GLN A 7 4.99 10.84 18.42
N TYR A 8 4.76 11.59 17.33
CA TYR A 8 3.79 12.68 17.28
C TYR A 8 2.38 12.22 16.86
N GLY A 9 2.10 10.92 16.92
CA GLY A 9 0.75 10.38 16.71
C GLY A 9 0.37 10.20 15.23
N ALA A 10 1.32 10.17 14.31
CA ALA A 10 1.02 9.79 12.93
C ALA A 10 0.37 8.39 12.89
N ASN A 11 -0.74 8.27 12.16
CA ASN A 11 -1.47 7.01 12.03
C ASN A 11 -0.67 6.01 11.18
N ILE A 12 -0.27 4.90 11.80
CA ILE A 12 0.58 3.87 11.19
C ILE A 12 -0.12 3.08 10.10
N ASN A 13 -1.45 2.97 10.18
CA ASN A 13 -2.28 2.22 9.24
C ASN A 13 -3.05 3.17 8.29
N GLN A 14 -2.57 4.42 8.16
CA GLN A 14 -3.20 5.39 7.26
C GLN A 14 -2.95 4.97 5.81
N ARG A 15 -4.04 4.78 5.07
CA ARG A 15 -3.97 4.49 3.63
C ARG A 15 -3.59 5.72 2.84
N CYS A 16 -2.73 5.56 1.84
CA CYS A 16 -2.64 6.51 0.74
C CYS A 16 -3.80 6.26 -0.24
N TYR A 17 -4.22 7.34 -0.92
CA TYR A 17 -5.29 7.30 -1.91
C TYR A 17 -4.81 8.00 -3.18
N GLY A 18 -5.31 7.53 -4.33
CA GLY A 18 -5.10 8.18 -5.62
C GLY A 18 -4.70 7.20 -6.72
N ALA A 19 -4.97 7.60 -7.96
CA ALA A 19 -4.70 6.77 -9.14
C ALA A 19 -3.22 6.40 -9.27
N SER A 20 -2.29 7.26 -8.82
CA SER A 20 -0.84 7.01 -8.90
C SER A 20 -0.38 5.77 -8.14
N PHE A 21 -1.12 5.37 -7.10
CA PHE A 21 -0.83 4.19 -6.28
C PHE A 21 -1.53 2.93 -6.79
N CYS A 22 -2.34 3.02 -7.84
CA CYS A 22 -2.89 1.86 -8.52
C CYS A 22 -1.92 1.36 -9.61
N PRO A 23 -1.94 0.06 -9.96
CA PRO A 23 -1.37 -0.47 -11.19
C PRO A 23 -1.78 0.36 -12.41
N ASP A 24 -0.84 0.55 -13.34
CA ASP A 24 -1.02 1.35 -14.55
C ASP A 24 -2.18 0.85 -15.41
N ASP A 25 -2.39 -0.47 -15.47
CA ASP A 25 -3.50 -1.10 -16.19
C ASP A 25 -4.88 -0.86 -15.55
N GLN A 26 -4.93 -0.52 -14.26
CA GLN A 26 -6.18 -0.21 -13.57
C GLN A 26 -6.51 1.30 -13.56
N LYS A 27 -5.54 2.18 -13.81
CA LYS A 27 -5.71 3.64 -13.72
C LYS A 27 -6.85 4.19 -14.57
N SER A 28 -7.01 3.70 -15.79
CA SER A 28 -8.07 4.14 -16.70
C SER A 28 -9.47 3.64 -16.30
N SER A 29 -9.51 2.52 -15.57
CA SER A 29 -10.76 1.92 -15.06
C SER A 29 -11.20 2.50 -13.72
N ARG A 30 -10.38 3.35 -13.09
CA ARG A 30 -10.69 3.92 -11.79
C ARG A 30 -11.82 4.93 -11.91
N THR A 31 -12.91 4.67 -11.22
CA THR A 31 -14.05 5.58 -11.08
C THR A 31 -14.33 5.86 -9.61
N ASP A 32 -14.70 7.11 -9.33
CA ASP A 32 -15.25 7.51 -8.04
C ASP A 32 -16.78 7.48 -8.15
N SER A 33 -17.46 7.01 -7.11
CA SER A 33 -18.92 6.95 -7.04
C SER A 33 -19.44 7.98 -6.05
N LEU A 34 -20.61 8.57 -6.34
CA LEU A 34 -21.33 9.41 -5.37
C LEU A 34 -22.10 8.57 -4.34
N GLU A 35 -22.28 7.27 -4.59
CA GLU A 35 -23.08 6.38 -3.75
C GLU A 35 -22.26 5.72 -2.63
N HIS A 36 -20.93 5.65 -2.75
CA HIS A 36 -20.06 5.01 -1.77
C HIS A 36 -18.64 5.59 -1.74
N GLU A 37 -17.92 5.32 -0.66
CA GLU A 37 -16.57 5.85 -0.41
C GLU A 37 -15.44 4.99 -0.99
N TYR A 38 -15.66 3.70 -1.24
CA TYR A 38 -14.61 2.83 -1.80
C TYR A 38 -14.38 3.10 -3.29
N VAL A 39 -13.17 2.79 -3.76
CA VAL A 39 -12.76 3.00 -5.16
C VAL A 39 -13.23 1.84 -6.02
N GLU A 40 -13.86 2.11 -7.16
CA GLU A 40 -14.18 1.09 -8.16
C GLU A 40 -12.97 0.85 -9.06
N LEU A 41 -12.53 -0.41 -9.17
CA LEU A 41 -11.40 -0.83 -10.01
C LEU A 41 -11.73 -2.15 -10.72
N SER A 42 -11.15 -2.36 -11.89
CA SER A 42 -11.18 -3.66 -12.56
C SER A 42 -10.47 -4.71 -11.69
N LEU A 43 -11.15 -5.81 -11.34
CA LEU A 43 -10.54 -6.94 -10.61
C LEU A 43 -9.47 -7.67 -11.42
N LYS A 44 -9.50 -7.55 -12.74
CA LYS A 44 -8.51 -8.14 -13.63
C LYS A 44 -7.33 -7.17 -13.74
N THR A 45 -6.20 -7.54 -13.14
CA THR A 45 -4.97 -6.76 -13.22
C THR A 45 -3.76 -7.67 -13.44
N CYS A 46 -2.78 -7.15 -14.18
CA CYS A 46 -1.46 -7.76 -14.32
C CYS A 46 -0.42 -7.09 -13.40
N TYR A 47 -0.86 -6.22 -12.47
CA TYR A 47 0.00 -5.42 -11.58
C TYR A 47 1.09 -4.64 -12.33
N SER A 48 0.78 -4.20 -13.54
CA SER A 48 1.73 -3.44 -14.35
C SER A 48 1.94 -2.04 -13.76
N GLY A 49 3.14 -1.50 -13.89
CA GLY A 49 3.45 -0.13 -13.46
C GLY A 49 4.48 -0.06 -12.36
N ARG A 50 5.11 1.12 -12.24
CA ARG A 50 6.30 1.31 -11.39
C ARG A 50 6.01 1.73 -9.95
N MET A 51 4.75 2.06 -9.63
CA MET A 51 4.40 2.79 -8.42
C MET A 51 3.34 2.09 -7.55
N TYR A 52 3.03 0.83 -7.87
CA TYR A 52 2.08 0.03 -7.09
C TYR A 52 2.79 -0.67 -5.91
N PHE A 53 2.94 -0.01 -4.77
CA PHE A 53 3.56 -0.59 -3.56
C PHE A 53 2.55 -0.94 -2.46
N GLY A 54 1.28 -1.09 -2.83
CA GLY A 54 0.16 -1.12 -1.89
C GLY A 54 -0.16 0.27 -1.32
N GLU A 55 -1.01 0.29 -0.31
CA GLU A 55 -1.61 1.53 0.21
C GLU A 55 -1.12 1.93 1.61
N TYR A 56 -0.29 1.10 2.27
CA TYR A 56 0.04 1.26 3.68
C TYR A 56 1.52 1.56 3.90
N PRO A 57 1.92 2.38 4.89
CA PRO A 57 3.32 2.66 5.16
C PRO A 57 4.21 1.42 5.28
N LEU A 58 3.66 0.33 5.84
CA LEU A 58 4.32 -0.97 5.95
C LEU A 58 4.59 -1.62 4.58
N SER A 59 3.64 -1.54 3.66
CA SER A 59 3.79 -2.11 2.32
C SER A 59 4.82 -1.36 1.48
N PHE A 60 4.87 -0.04 1.62
CA PHE A 60 5.94 0.78 1.02
C PHE A 60 7.29 0.31 1.54
N ALA A 61 7.49 0.29 2.86
CA ALA A 61 8.77 -0.09 3.46
C ALA A 61 9.26 -1.49 2.99
N ALA A 62 8.34 -2.44 2.80
CA ALA A 62 8.65 -3.76 2.25
C ALA A 62 9.08 -3.69 0.77
N CYS A 63 8.34 -2.98 -0.09
CA CYS A 63 8.62 -2.93 -1.52
C CYS A 63 9.91 -2.16 -1.86
N ILE A 64 10.27 -1.14 -1.08
CA ILE A 64 11.51 -0.36 -1.29
C ILE A 64 12.71 -0.88 -0.47
N ASN A 65 12.59 -2.08 0.10
CA ASN A 65 13.61 -2.75 0.91
C ASN A 65 14.17 -1.88 2.07
N GLN A 66 13.31 -1.08 2.70
CA GLN A 66 13.66 -0.25 3.86
C GLN A 66 13.45 -1.04 5.15
N THR A 67 14.35 -1.99 5.42
CA THR A 67 14.26 -2.93 6.55
C THR A 67 14.16 -2.22 7.90
N ASP A 68 14.89 -1.12 8.11
CA ASP A 68 14.80 -0.34 9.36
C ASP A 68 13.42 0.29 9.55
N CYS A 69 12.82 0.85 8.48
CA CYS A 69 11.46 1.38 8.53
C CYS A 69 10.46 0.26 8.79
N PHE A 70 10.62 -0.90 8.12
CA PHE A 70 9.77 -2.06 8.33
C PHE A 70 9.81 -2.53 9.80
N ARG A 71 11.00 -2.66 10.39
CA ARG A 71 11.18 -3.04 11.79
C ARG A 71 10.55 -2.04 12.76
N ILE A 72 10.71 -0.74 12.52
CA ILE A 72 10.09 0.30 13.34
C ILE A 72 8.56 0.21 13.26
N LEU A 73 8.01 0.02 12.06
CA LEU A 73 6.56 -0.07 11.85
C LEU A 73 5.98 -1.31 12.53
N VAL A 74 6.62 -2.46 12.39
CA VAL A 74 6.24 -3.70 13.09
C VAL A 74 6.33 -3.53 14.60
N ALA A 75 7.40 -2.92 15.12
CA ALA A 75 7.55 -2.63 16.55
C ALA A 75 6.44 -1.69 17.08
N LYS A 76 5.89 -0.85 16.21
CA LYS A 76 4.76 0.05 16.51
C LYS A 76 3.39 -0.58 16.20
N LYS A 77 3.33 -1.90 16.00
CA LYS A 77 2.10 -2.69 15.77
C LYS A 77 1.37 -2.33 14.47
N ALA A 78 2.12 -2.04 13.41
CA ALA A 78 1.54 -2.02 12.06
C ALA A 78 0.88 -3.37 11.74
N ASP A 79 -0.28 -3.35 11.08
CA ASP A 79 -0.98 -4.58 10.71
C ASP A 79 -0.37 -5.20 9.45
N LEU A 80 0.19 -6.41 9.60
CA LEU A 80 0.80 -7.18 8.51
C LEU A 80 -0.24 -7.77 7.56
N ASN A 81 -1.47 -7.97 8.01
CA ASN A 81 -2.54 -8.61 7.25
C ASN A 81 -3.47 -7.61 6.58
N GLN A 82 -3.18 -6.31 6.70
CA GLN A 82 -3.99 -5.28 6.09
C GLN A 82 -3.95 -5.41 4.56
N LYS A 83 -5.14 -5.40 3.97
CA LYS A 83 -5.33 -5.58 2.53
C LYS A 83 -5.55 -4.22 1.87
N ASP A 84 -4.87 -3.98 0.75
CA ASP A 84 -5.14 -2.83 -0.11
C ASP A 84 -6.44 -2.99 -0.91
N THR A 85 -6.77 -2.02 -1.77
CA THR A 85 -7.98 -2.06 -2.61
C THR A 85 -8.02 -3.28 -3.56
N ASN A 86 -6.87 -3.83 -3.94
CA ASN A 86 -6.79 -5.05 -4.76
C ASN A 86 -6.83 -6.34 -3.91
N GLY A 87 -6.97 -6.23 -2.59
CA GLY A 87 -7.00 -7.37 -1.68
C GLY A 87 -5.62 -7.89 -1.29
N ASN A 88 -4.54 -7.21 -1.69
CA ASN A 88 -3.18 -7.66 -1.47
C ASN A 88 -2.67 -7.23 -0.08
N THR A 89 -2.01 -8.15 0.60
CA THR A 89 -1.27 -7.88 1.84
C THR A 89 0.18 -7.52 1.54
N VAL A 90 0.92 -7.05 2.55
CA VAL A 90 2.36 -6.76 2.41
C VAL A 90 3.16 -7.95 1.87
N LEU A 91 2.76 -9.18 2.21
CA LEU A 91 3.43 -10.39 1.72
C LEU A 91 3.19 -10.61 0.22
N HIS A 92 1.97 -10.37 -0.27
CA HIS A 92 1.67 -10.45 -1.70
C HIS A 92 2.53 -9.44 -2.48
N LEU A 93 2.65 -8.23 -1.96
CA LEU A 93 3.42 -7.15 -2.58
C LEU A 93 4.93 -7.45 -2.59
N ALA A 94 5.47 -8.08 -1.55
CA ALA A 94 6.88 -8.50 -1.53
C ALA A 94 7.20 -9.50 -2.66
N VAL A 95 6.27 -10.40 -2.98
CA VAL A 95 6.40 -11.34 -4.09
C VAL A 95 6.26 -10.64 -5.45
N ILE A 96 5.31 -9.71 -5.58
CA ILE A 96 5.08 -8.95 -6.83
C ILE A 96 6.32 -8.11 -7.22
N HIS A 97 7.02 -7.54 -6.24
CA HIS A 97 8.21 -6.69 -6.46
C HIS A 97 9.54 -7.45 -6.45
N GLU A 98 9.50 -8.77 -6.63
CA GLU A 98 10.67 -9.66 -6.73
C GLU A 98 11.75 -9.38 -5.66
N GLN A 99 11.33 -9.23 -4.40
CA GLN A 99 12.30 -9.15 -3.31
C GLN A 99 12.74 -10.58 -2.94
N PRO A 100 14.03 -10.93 -3.03
CA PRO A 100 14.55 -12.26 -2.66
C PRO A 100 14.46 -12.55 -1.16
#